data_AF-A0A4R5TRV8-F1
#
_entry.id   AF-A0A4R5TRV8-F1
#
_cell.length_a   1.000
_cell.length_b   1.000
_cell.length_c   1.000
_cell.angle_alpha   90.00
_cell.angle_beta   90.00
_cell.angle_gamma   90.00
#
_symmetry.space_group_name_H-M   'P 1'
#
loop_
_entity.id
_entity.type
_entity.pdbx_description
1 polymer ?
#
loop_
_entity_poly.entity_id
_entity_poly.type
_entity_poly.pdbx_seq_one_letter_code
_entity_poly.pdbx_strand_id
1 'polypeptide(L)' 'MANPLLLPILNWARKLRYPTLFKITGGLFLLTLFIPDPIPLVDEVLLGLGTILLANWKRRKEPAPPLDAGRDAPR' A
#
# COMPACT_ATOMS: atom_id res chain seq x y z
N MET A 1 10.27 -14.81 7.49
CA MET A 1 9.98 -15.81 6.45
C MET A 1 8.85 -15.23 5.60
N ALA A 2 9.04 -14.99 4.30
CA ALA A 2 7.93 -14.49 3.49
C ALA A 2 6.97 -15.65 3.22
N ASN A 3 5.84 -15.69 3.94
CA ASN A 3 4.85 -16.74 3.71
C ASN A 3 4.18 -16.50 2.35
N PRO A 4 4.32 -17.42 1.36
CA PRO A 4 3.75 -17.25 0.03
C PRO A 4 2.22 -17.07 0.05
N LEU A 5 1.55 -17.50 1.13
CA LEU A 5 0.12 -17.32 1.35
C LEU A 5 -0.33 -15.85 1.46
N LEU A 6 0.59 -14.93 1.82
CA LEU A 6 0.27 -13.50 1.95
C LEU A 6 0.34 -12.74 0.62
N LEU A 7 0.99 -13.32 -0.40
CA LEU A 7 1.22 -12.67 -1.69
C LEU A 7 -0.07 -12.22 -2.39
N PRO A 8 -1.18 -13.01 -2.41
CA PRO A 8 -2.43 -12.58 -3.02
C PRO A 8 -3.00 -11.32 -2.34
N ILE A 9 -2.96 -11.27 -1.01
CA ILE A 9 -3.46 -10.16 -0.20
C ILE A 9 -2.62 -8.91 -0.45
N LEU A 10 -1.29 -9.04 -0.48
CA LEU A 10 -0.38 -7.92 -0.75
C LEU A 10 -0.48 -7.41 -2.18
N ASN A 11 -0.69 -8.31 -3.16
CA ASN A 11 -0.95 -7.94 -4.56
C ASN A 11 -2.26 -7.18 -4.71
N TRP A 12 -3.30 -7.59 -3.99
CA TRP A 12 -4.57 -6.88 -3.94
C TRP A 12 -4.41 -5.50 -3.27
N ALA A 13 -3.74 -5.44 -2.12
CA ALA A 13 -3.51 -4.21 -1.38
C ALA A 13 -2.75 -3.14 -2.19
N ARG A 14 -1.79 -3.56 -3.04
CA ARG A 14 -1.08 -2.66 -3.97
C ARG A 14 -1.99 -1.94 -4.97
N LYS A 15 -3.17 -2.48 -5.29
CA LYS A 15 -4.13 -1.87 -6.21
C LYS A 15 -5.03 -0.83 -5.52
N LEU A 16 -5.03 -0.76 -4.19
CA LEU A 16 -5.89 0.14 -3.44
C LEU A 16 -5.38 1.58 -3.47
N ARG A 17 -6.31 2.54 -3.47
CA ARG A 17 -5.99 3.97 -3.31
C ARG A 17 -5.45 4.22 -1.90
N TYR A 18 -4.51 5.16 -1.78
CA TYR A 18 -3.86 5.54 -0.52
C TYR A 18 -4.81 5.69 0.69
N PRO A 19 -5.93 6.44 0.64
CA PRO A 19 -6.80 6.59 1.81
C PRO A 19 -7.48 5.27 2.23
N THR A 20 -7.77 4.38 1.28
CA THR A 20 -8.35 3.06 1.58
C THR A 20 -7.30 2.16 2.23
N LEU A 21 -6.10 2.13 1.68
CA LEU A 21 -4.99 1.35 2.23
C LEU A 21 -4.68 1.78 3.67
N PHE A 22 -4.60 3.10 3.91
CA PHE A 22 -4.37 3.64 5.26
C PHE A 22 -5.43 3.20 6.26
N LYS A 23 -6.72 3.26 5.89
CA LYS A 23 -7.83 2.84 6.76
C LYS A 23 -7.77 1.35 7.09
N ILE A 24 -7.45 0.51 6.11
CA ILE A 24 -7.34 -0.94 6.32
C ILE A 24 -6.16 -1.25 7.25
N THR A 25 -4.98 -0.70 6.97
CA THR A 25 -3.80 -0.89 7.81
C THR A 25 -4.03 -0.38 9.23
N GLY A 26 -4.59 0.83 9.38
CA GLY A 26 -4.87 1.41 10.70
C GLY A 26 -5.97 0.66 11.45
N GLY A 27 -7.03 0.23 10.77
CA GLY A 27 -8.08 -0.58 11.38
C GLY A 27 -7.57 -1.93 11.86
N LEU A 28 -6.74 -2.60 11.06
CA LEU A 28 -6.11 -3.86 11.43
C LEU A 28 -5.15 -3.67 12.62
N PHE A 29 -4.37 -2.59 12.62
CA PHE A 29 -3.47 -2.26 13.74
C PHE A 29 -4.23 -2.06 15.05
N LEU A 30 -5.31 -1.26 15.03
CA LEU A 30 -6.14 -1.05 16.21
C LEU A 30 -6.77 -2.37 16.67
N LEU A 31 -7.26 -3.20 15.74
CA LEU A 31 -7.83 -4.50 16.07
C LEU A 31 -6.82 -5.38 16.83
N THR A 32 -5.57 -5.45 16.36
CA THR A 32 -4.48 -6.18 17.03
C THR A 32 -4.13 -5.60 18.40
N LEU A 33 -4.30 -4.29 18.63
CA LEU A 33 -4.08 -3.71 19.96
C LEU A 33 -5.18 -4.05 20.97
N PHE A 34 -6.43 -4.14 20.52
CA PHE A 34 -7.57 -4.38 21.40
C PHE A 34 -7.90 -5.87 21.57
N ILE A 35 -7.54 -6.71 20.61
CA ILE A 35 -7.76 -8.16 20.64
C ILE A 35 -6.39 -8.83 20.74
N PRO A 36 -6.06 -9.49 21.88
CA PRO A 36 -4.82 -10.26 21.98
C PRO A 36 -4.82 -11.36 20.93
N ASP A 37 -3.89 -11.27 19.98
CA ASP A 37 -3.99 -11.96 18.70
C ASP A 37 -3.72 -13.47 18.81
N PRO A 38 -4.67 -14.33 18.45
CA PRO A 38 -4.45 -15.78 18.38
C PRO A 38 -3.95 -16.24 17.00
N ILE A 39 -3.86 -15.37 16.00
CA ILE A 39 -3.61 -15.75 14.60
C ILE A 39 -2.14 -15.48 14.24
N PRO A 40 -1.29 -16.51 14.14
CA PRO A 40 0.04 -16.36 13.56
C PRO A 40 -0.17 -16.05 12.08
N LEU A 41 0.01 -14.78 11.67
CA LEU A 41 0.09 -14.24 10.28
C LEU A 41 -0.32 -12.75 10.22
N VAL A 42 -1.06 -12.25 11.21
CA VAL A 42 -1.60 -10.87 11.19
C VAL A 42 -0.47 -9.85 11.20
N ASP A 43 0.54 -10.05 12.05
CA ASP A 43 1.70 -9.15 12.14
C ASP A 43 2.44 -9.01 10.80
N GLU A 44 2.54 -10.09 10.03
CA GLU A 44 3.23 -10.12 8.74
C GLU A 44 2.42 -9.40 7.65
N VAL A 45 1.09 -9.57 7.68
CA VAL A 45 0.18 -8.79 6.84
C VAL A 45 0.27 -7.31 7.20
N LEU A 46 0.26 -6.99 8.49
CA LEU A 46 0.33 -5.62 8.98
C LEU A 46 1.61 -4.93 8.52
N LEU A 47 2.76 -5.59 8.67
CA LEU A 47 4.06 -5.11 8.19
C LEU A 47 4.09 -4.96 6.66
N GLY A 48 3.54 -5.93 5.93
CA GLY A 48 3.45 -5.87 4.47
C GLY A 48 2.57 -4.70 3.98
N LEU A 49 1.40 -4.51 4.58
CA LEU A 49 0.50 -3.39 4.28
C LEU A 49 1.15 -2.04 4.65
N GLY A 50 1.83 -1.96 5.80
CA GLY A 50 2.58 -0.79 6.23
C GLY A 50 3.69 -0.39 5.26
N THR A 51 4.40 -1.38 4.70
CA THR A 51 5.44 -1.15 3.69
C THR A 51 4.85 -0.57 2.40
N ILE A 52 3.73 -1.13 1.92
CA ILE A 52 3.02 -0.63 0.74
C ILE A 52 2.50 0.80 0.99
N LEU A 53 1.99 1.08 2.19
CA LEU A 53 1.52 2.39 2.60
C LEU A 53 2.64 3.44 2.55
N LEU A 54 3.80 3.11 3.10
CA LEU A 54 4.98 3.97 3.10
C LEU A 54 5.52 4.21 1.68
N ALA A 55 5.57 3.17 0.85
CA ALA A 55 5.96 3.27 -0.56
C ALA A 55 5.02 4.21 -1.34
N ASN A 56 3.71 4.11 -1.10
CA ASN A 56 2.72 4.97 -1.75
C ASN A 56 2.80 6.43 -1.28
N TRP A 57 3.22 6.69 -0.03
CA TRP A 57 3.44 8.04 0.47
C TRP A 57 4.57 8.75 -0.28
N LYS A 58 5.66 8.04 -0.60
CA LYS A 58 6.78 8.60 -1.38
C LYS A 58 6.36 8.98 -2.80
N ARG A 59 5.59 8.13 -3.48
CA ARG A 59 5.14 8.35 -4.88
C ARG A 59 4.19 9.54 -5.04
N ARG A 60 3.42 9.89 -4.00
CA ARG A 60 2.54 11.08 -4.01
C ARG A 60 3.31 12.40 -4.11
N LYS A 61 4.60 12.42 -3.74
CA LYS A 61 5.44 13.63 -3.79
C LYS A 61 6.16 13.80 -5.13
N GLU A 62 6.12 12.80 -6.01
CA GLU A 62 6.66 12.94 -7.36
C GLU A 62 5.70 13.80 -8.19
N PRO A 63 6.17 14.94 -8.74
CA PRO A 63 5.40 15.66 -9.75
C PRO A 63 5.10 14.69 -10.89
N ALA A 64 3.86 14.72 -11.41
CA ALA A 64 3.57 14.02 -12.65
C ALA A 64 4.61 14.46 -13.69
N PRO A 65 5.23 13.52 -14.45
CA PRO A 65 6.20 13.90 -15.47
C PRO A 65 5.57 14.96 -16.38
N PRO A 66 6.29 16.05 -16.70
CA PRO A 66 5.79 17.03 -17.65
C PRO A 66 5.26 16.32 -18.88
N LEU A 67 4.00 16.61 -19.22
CA LEU A 67 3.44 16.26 -20.51
C LEU A 67 4.12 17.16 -21.54
N ASP A 68 5.40 16.94 -21.82
CA ASP A 68 6.10 17.65 -22.89
C ASP A 68 5.47 17.19 -24.22
N ALA A 69 4.59 18.00 -24.79
CA ALA A 69 4.92 19.20 -25.58
C ALA A 69 5.62 18.86 -26.92
N GLY A 70 5.27 17.71 -27.50
CA GLY A 70 5.68 17.33 -28.87
C GLY A 70 4.61 17.50 -29.95
N ARG A 71 3.53 18.27 -29.70
CA ARG A 71 2.41 18.42 -30.65
C ARG A 71 2.35 19.74 -31.42
N ASP A 72 3.39 20.56 -31.30
CA ASP A 72 3.54 21.80 -32.07
C ASP A 72 4.78 21.73 -32.98
N ALA A 73 4.78 20.77 -33.92
CA ALA A 73 5.60 20.91 -35.12
C ALA A 73 4.80 21.77 -36.13
N PRO A 74 5.27 22.97 -36.52
CA PRO A 74 4.60 23.75 -37.54
C PRO A 74 4.70 23.04 -38.90
N ARG A 75 3.61 23.14 -39.66
CA ARG A 75 3.41 22.58 -41.01
C ARG A 75 4.38 23.14 -42.03
#